data_AF-A0A517LWR6-F1
#
_entry.id   AF-A0A517LWR6-F1
#
_cell.length_a   1.000
_cell.length_b   1.000
_cell.length_c   1.000
_cell.angle_alpha   90.00
_cell.angle_beta   90.00
_cell.angle_gamma   90.00
#
_symmetry.space_group_name_H-M   'P 1'
#
loop_
_entity.id
_entity.type
_entity.pdbx_description
1 polymer ?
#
loop_
_entity_poly.entity_id
_entity_poly.type
_entity_poly.pdbx_seq_one_letter_code
_entity_poly.pdbx_strand_id
1 'polypeptide(L)'
;MSATADTVDYPYRALSKLAIASVSLFIVGLLGLVPLFEPILSLAMIGAACGIFAVRSIKQFPEEYGGLMLAQTGIFLNVALMVGGIAEHTYIYLTEVPEGYQRVGFYELERTKGPDAPTEKAIEIDGEDIFLKGYIHPASGEGALKQFILVPDLGTCCFGGQPRSSSMIEVTLTGTKTVRYGRTKMKLAGQFELNKSLRTKKDIDNILFYRLRADYVKQ
;
A
#
# COMPACT_ATOMS: atom_id res chain seq x y z
N MET A 1 76.55 10.64 -7.20
CA MET A 1 75.15 10.73 -7.72
C MET A 1 74.38 9.58 -7.10
N SER A 2 73.64 9.85 -6.02
CA SER A 2 72.78 8.84 -5.39
C SER A 2 71.37 9.08 -5.91
N ALA A 3 70.84 8.16 -6.71
CA ALA A 3 69.46 8.20 -7.15
C ALA A 3 68.57 7.97 -5.93
N THR A 4 67.95 9.03 -5.43
CA THR A 4 66.80 8.92 -4.52
C THR A 4 65.71 8.23 -5.32
N ALA A 5 65.40 6.98 -4.96
CA ALA A 5 64.21 6.33 -5.46
C ALA A 5 63.00 7.16 -5.01
N ASP A 6 62.36 7.85 -5.95
CA ASP A 6 61.08 8.52 -5.70
C ASP A 6 60.08 7.44 -5.30
N THR A 7 59.89 7.27 -3.99
CA THR A 7 58.77 6.51 -3.45
C THR A 7 57.53 7.32 -3.78
N VAL A 8 56.89 6.99 -4.90
CA VAL A 8 55.57 7.49 -5.25
C VAL A 8 54.62 6.97 -4.18
N ASP A 9 54.40 7.78 -3.15
CA ASP A 9 53.45 7.52 -2.10
C ASP A 9 52.07 7.59 -2.76
N TYR A 10 51.41 6.44 -2.91
CA TYR A 10 50.02 6.38 -3.33
C TYR A 10 49.19 6.42 -2.05
N PRO A 11 48.76 7.59 -1.55
CA PRO A 11 47.94 7.65 -0.34
C PRO A 11 46.65 6.87 -0.62
N TYR A 12 46.59 5.66 -0.09
CA TYR A 12 45.42 4.81 -0.19
C TYR A 12 44.30 5.43 0.63
N ARG A 13 43.19 5.78 -0.03
CA ARG A 13 42.00 6.32 0.62
C ARG A 13 40.97 5.21 0.76
N ALA A 14 40.50 4.97 1.98
CA ALA A 14 39.49 3.96 2.22
C ALA A 14 38.15 4.40 1.60
N LEU A 15 37.43 3.47 0.97
CA LEU A 15 36.06 3.76 0.52
C LEU A 15 35.15 3.96 1.74
N SER A 16 34.33 5.02 1.69
CA SER A 16 33.34 5.27 2.75
C SER A 16 32.35 4.10 2.84
N LYS A 17 32.26 3.48 4.02
CA LYS A 17 31.29 2.40 4.30
C LYS A 17 29.84 2.85 4.05
N LEU A 18 29.55 4.13 4.31
CA LEU A 18 28.25 4.73 4.08
C LEU A 18 27.92 4.90 2.58
N ALA A 19 28.93 5.13 1.73
CA ALA A 19 28.74 5.17 0.28
C ALA A 19 28.38 3.80 -0.27
N ILE A 20 29.06 2.74 0.20
CA ILE A 20 28.74 1.34 -0.15
C ILE A 20 27.33 1.00 0.33
N ALA A 21 27.00 1.33 1.58
CA ALA A 21 25.68 1.09 2.14
C ALA A 21 24.56 1.78 1.33
N SER A 22 24.79 3.01 0.86
CA SER A 22 23.83 3.76 0.03
C SER A 22 23.47 3.01 -1.26
N VAL A 23 24.47 2.47 -1.97
CA VAL A 23 24.26 1.71 -3.22
C VAL A 23 23.63 0.34 -2.94
N SER A 24 24.07 -0.36 -1.89
CA SER A 24 23.46 -1.64 -1.49
C SER A 24 21.99 -1.48 -1.13
N LEU A 25 21.62 -0.40 -0.41
CA LEU A 25 20.24 -0.11 -0.06
C LEU A 25 19.38 0.22 -1.28
N PHE A 26 19.94 0.86 -2.31
CA PHE A 26 19.25 1.04 -3.58
C PHE A 26 18.93 -0.31 -4.25
N ILE A 27 19.91 -1.23 -4.32
CA ILE A 27 19.72 -2.55 -4.94
C ILE A 27 18.61 -3.33 -4.24
N VAL A 28 18.61 -3.35 -2.91
CA VAL A 28 17.54 -3.99 -2.13
C VAL A 28 16.21 -3.23 -2.28
N GLY A 29 16.28 -1.90 -2.34
CA GLY A 29 15.13 -1.01 -2.52
C GLY A 29 14.36 -1.24 -3.82
N LEU A 30 15.02 -1.72 -4.89
CA LEU A 30 14.34 -2.05 -6.15
C LEU A 30 13.25 -3.11 -5.98
N LEU A 31 13.38 -4.02 -5.01
CA LEU A 31 12.34 -4.99 -4.69
C LEU A 31 11.04 -4.31 -4.21
N GLY A 32 11.14 -3.08 -3.69
CA GLY A 32 10.00 -2.27 -3.26
C GLY A 32 9.07 -1.82 -4.38
N LEU A 33 9.47 -1.92 -5.66
CA LEU A 33 8.59 -1.68 -6.81
C LEU A 33 7.56 -2.80 -7.02
N VAL A 34 7.74 -3.95 -6.37
CA VAL A 34 6.76 -5.04 -6.42
C VAL A 34 5.64 -4.76 -5.40
N PRO A 35 4.35 -4.83 -5.76
CA PRO A 35 3.23 -4.52 -4.85
C PRO A 35 3.20 -5.32 -3.53
N LEU A 36 3.86 -6.48 -3.48
CA LEU A 36 3.97 -7.28 -2.27
C LEU A 36 4.98 -6.72 -1.25
N PHE A 37 5.95 -5.94 -1.74
CA PHE A 37 7.12 -5.48 -0.99
C PHE A 37 7.22 -3.96 -0.90
N GLU A 38 6.13 -3.23 -1.15
CA GLU A 38 6.05 -1.75 -1.09
C GLU A 38 6.76 -1.12 0.13
N PRO A 39 6.69 -1.68 1.36
CA PRO A 39 7.38 -1.09 2.51
C PRO A 39 8.91 -1.00 2.36
N ILE A 40 9.51 -1.90 1.58
CA ILE A 40 10.96 -1.95 1.31
C ILE A 40 11.42 -0.70 0.55
N LEU A 41 10.52 -0.03 -0.20
CA LEU A 41 10.83 1.23 -0.88
C LEU A 41 11.32 2.31 0.10
N SER A 42 10.91 2.25 1.37
CA SER A 42 11.38 3.15 2.44
C SER A 42 12.90 3.07 2.66
N LEU A 43 13.54 1.95 2.29
CA LEU A 43 15.00 1.81 2.33
C LEU A 43 15.70 2.81 1.40
N ALA A 44 15.04 3.28 0.34
CA ALA A 44 15.59 4.29 -0.54
C ALA A 44 15.84 5.62 0.22
N MET A 45 14.95 5.97 1.16
CA MET A 45 15.17 7.14 2.03
C MET A 45 16.40 6.98 2.91
N ILE A 46 16.56 5.80 3.51
CA ILE A 46 17.73 5.48 4.35
C ILE A 46 19.00 5.47 3.50
N GLY A 47 18.94 4.89 2.30
CA GLY A 47 20.04 4.84 1.33
C GLY A 47 20.49 6.24 0.89
N ALA A 48 19.55 7.14 0.61
CA ALA A 48 19.84 8.54 0.30
C ALA A 48 20.50 9.25 1.50
N ALA A 49 20.00 9.06 2.72
CA ALA A 49 20.59 9.62 3.93
C ALA A 49 22.04 9.14 4.15
N CYS A 50 22.30 7.82 4.03
CA CYS A 50 23.65 7.26 4.09
C CYS A 50 24.57 7.89 3.05
N GLY A 51 24.11 8.08 1.81
CA GLY A 51 24.87 8.76 0.76
C GLY A 51 25.20 10.21 1.11
N ILE A 52 24.24 10.98 1.64
CA ILE A 52 24.46 12.37 2.09
C ILE A 52 25.50 12.43 3.20
N PHE A 53 25.41 11.54 4.20
CA PHE A 53 26.40 11.46 5.27
C PHE A 53 27.78 11.02 4.75
N ALA A 54 27.83 10.12 3.76
CA ALA A 54 29.08 9.74 3.10
C ALA A 54 29.74 10.94 2.40
N VAL A 55 28.97 11.73 1.63
CA VAL A 55 29.50 12.95 0.99
C VAL A 55 30.03 13.94 2.03
N ARG A 56 29.31 14.14 3.15
CA ARG A 56 29.77 15.01 4.24
C ARG A 56 31.07 14.51 4.87
N SER A 57 31.15 13.22 5.15
CA SER A 57 32.34 12.59 5.75
C SER A 57 33.56 12.63 4.81
N ILE A 58 33.37 12.35 3.51
CA ILE A 58 34.44 12.42 2.50
C ILE A 58 34.96 13.85 2.34
N LYS A 59 34.06 14.85 2.37
CA LYS A 59 34.47 16.27 2.31
C LYS A 59 35.20 16.74 3.57
N GLN A 60 34.85 16.18 4.73
CA GLN A 60 35.46 16.54 6.00
C GLN A 60 36.85 15.89 6.18
N PHE A 61 37.03 14.65 5.72
CA PHE A 61 38.28 13.89 5.84
C PHE A 61 38.74 13.37 4.46
N PRO A 62 39.15 14.28 3.54
CA PRO A 62 39.46 13.91 2.16
C PRO A 62 40.72 13.06 2.00
N GLU A 63 41.63 13.09 2.97
CA GLU A 63 42.84 12.25 2.97
C GLU A 63 42.58 10.83 3.48
N GLU A 64 41.51 10.61 4.25
CA GLU A 64 41.15 9.30 4.80
C GLU A 64 40.14 8.56 3.92
N TYR A 65 39.14 9.28 3.40
CA TYR A 65 38.02 8.68 2.67
C TYR A 65 37.97 9.07 1.19
N GLY A 66 37.77 8.07 0.34
CA GLY A 66 37.50 8.22 -1.09
C GLY A 66 36.06 7.85 -1.47
N GLY A 67 35.77 7.85 -2.77
CA GLY A 67 34.49 7.37 -3.31
C GLY A 67 33.39 8.43 -3.42
N LEU A 68 33.75 9.70 -3.67
CA LEU A 68 32.76 10.79 -3.81
C LEU A 68 31.74 10.50 -4.94
N MET A 69 32.21 10.03 -6.10
CA MET A 69 31.34 9.64 -7.22
C MET A 69 30.39 8.50 -6.82
N LEU A 70 30.88 7.52 -6.05
CA LEU A 70 30.06 6.41 -5.56
C LEU A 70 28.95 6.93 -4.64
N ALA A 71 29.29 7.82 -3.70
CA ALA A 71 28.31 8.43 -2.79
C ALA A 71 27.26 9.27 -3.54
N GLN A 72 27.68 10.09 -4.51
CA GLN A 72 26.77 10.91 -5.33
C GLN A 72 25.84 10.04 -6.19
N THR A 73 26.37 8.98 -6.79
CA THR A 73 25.59 8.02 -7.57
C THR A 73 24.56 7.32 -6.68
N GLY A 74 24.96 6.88 -5.48
CA GLY A 74 24.06 6.28 -4.49
C GLY A 74 22.91 7.22 -4.11
N ILE A 75 23.19 8.51 -3.84
CA ILE A 75 22.15 9.51 -3.57
C ILE A 75 21.20 9.63 -4.77
N PHE A 76 21.74 9.84 -5.96
CA PHE A 76 20.94 10.04 -7.17
C PHE A 76 20.00 8.86 -7.44
N LEU A 77 20.52 7.62 -7.37
CA LEU A 77 19.74 6.41 -7.61
C LEU A 77 18.62 6.23 -6.58
N ASN A 78 18.91 6.44 -5.29
CA ASN A 78 17.91 6.34 -4.23
C ASN A 78 16.82 7.43 -4.36
N VAL A 79 17.19 8.66 -4.72
CA VAL A 79 16.23 9.74 -4.97
C VAL A 79 15.37 9.44 -6.18
N ALA A 80 15.96 8.98 -7.28
CA ALA A 80 15.23 8.59 -8.48
C ALA A 80 14.25 7.44 -8.21
N LEU A 81 14.67 6.45 -7.42
CA LEU A 81 13.81 5.34 -7.00
C LEU A 81 12.64 5.83 -6.14
N MET A 82 12.88 6.74 -5.22
CA MET A 82 11.83 7.31 -4.37
C MET A 82 10.81 8.13 -5.18
N VAL A 83 11.28 8.99 -6.07
CA VAL A 83 10.41 9.78 -6.97
C VAL A 83 9.63 8.86 -7.90
N GLY A 84 10.29 7.84 -8.46
CA GLY A 84 9.66 6.83 -9.31
C GLY A 84 8.55 6.06 -8.59
N GLY A 85 8.80 5.56 -7.38
CA GLY A 85 7.79 4.86 -6.59
C GLY A 85 6.63 5.77 -6.18
N ILE A 86 6.89 7.02 -5.77
CA ILE A 86 5.82 7.99 -5.50
C ILE A 86 4.97 8.23 -6.75
N ALA A 87 5.61 8.39 -7.92
CA ALA A 87 4.92 8.61 -9.18
C ALA A 87 4.05 7.39 -9.56
N GLU A 88 4.57 6.18 -9.40
CA GLU A 88 3.84 4.93 -9.65
C GLU A 88 2.61 4.80 -8.75
N HIS A 89 2.77 4.97 -7.43
CA HIS A 89 1.64 4.91 -6.49
C HIS A 89 0.61 6.00 -6.74
N THR A 90 1.07 7.20 -7.10
CA THR A 90 0.19 8.31 -7.46
C THR A 90 -0.60 7.99 -8.72
N TYR A 91 0.06 7.46 -9.75
CA TYR A 91 -0.58 7.05 -10.99
C TYR A 91 -1.66 5.99 -10.72
N ILE A 92 -1.33 4.93 -9.98
CA ILE A 92 -2.28 3.88 -9.60
C ILE A 92 -3.48 4.47 -8.83
N TYR A 93 -3.23 5.38 -7.88
CA TYR A 93 -4.29 6.03 -7.11
C TYR A 93 -5.21 6.89 -8.00
N LEU A 94 -4.66 7.61 -8.96
CA LEU A 94 -5.45 8.47 -9.85
C LEU A 94 -6.24 7.65 -10.89
N THR A 95 -5.74 6.49 -11.31
CA THR A 95 -6.36 5.68 -12.38
C THR A 95 -7.17 4.47 -11.89
N GLU A 96 -7.27 4.23 -10.58
CA GLU A 96 -7.95 3.02 -10.08
C GLU A 96 -9.46 3.13 -10.00
N VAL A 97 -10.02 4.34 -9.97
CA VAL A 97 -11.46 4.57 -9.92
C VAL A 97 -11.97 4.59 -11.36
N PRO A 98 -12.88 3.69 -11.75
CA PRO A 98 -13.49 3.75 -13.08
C PRO A 98 -14.29 5.04 -13.25
N GLU A 99 -14.42 5.52 -14.49
CA GLU A 99 -15.23 6.70 -14.79
C GLU A 99 -16.68 6.50 -14.34
N GLY A 100 -17.29 7.55 -13.79
CA GLY A 100 -18.67 7.52 -13.30
C GLY A 100 -18.84 7.06 -11.84
N TYR A 101 -17.78 6.57 -11.18
CA TYR A 101 -17.86 6.12 -9.79
C TYR A 101 -17.24 7.13 -8.82
N GLN A 102 -17.90 7.32 -7.68
CA GLN A 102 -17.37 8.10 -6.57
C GLN A 102 -16.50 7.22 -5.67
N ARG A 103 -15.27 7.65 -5.37
CA ARG A 103 -14.43 7.00 -4.36
C ARG A 103 -15.04 7.23 -2.97
N VAL A 104 -15.32 6.14 -2.26
CA VAL A 104 -15.79 6.17 -0.87
C VAL A 104 -14.87 5.30 -0.02
N GLY A 105 -14.47 5.82 1.14
CA GLY A 105 -13.71 5.06 2.14
C GLY A 105 -14.62 4.31 3.11
N PHE A 106 -14.21 3.11 3.54
CA PHE A 106 -14.94 2.36 4.58
C PHE A 106 -15.14 3.17 5.87
N TYR A 107 -14.14 3.97 6.25
CA TYR A 107 -14.20 4.83 7.43
C TYR A 107 -15.34 5.86 7.41
N GLU A 108 -15.89 6.18 6.24
CA GLU A 108 -17.05 7.09 6.10
C GLU A 108 -18.38 6.36 6.34
N LEU A 109 -18.39 5.04 6.19
CA LEU A 109 -19.56 4.17 6.36
C LEU A 109 -19.63 3.56 7.76
N GLU A 110 -18.51 3.58 8.49
CA GLU A 110 -18.36 2.99 9.81
C GLU A 110 -18.77 3.91 10.95
N ARG A 111 -19.45 3.34 11.96
CA ARG A 111 -19.64 4.01 13.25
C ARG A 111 -18.67 3.48 14.29
N THR A 112 -17.74 4.33 14.71
CA THR A 112 -16.84 4.03 15.83
C THR A 112 -17.52 4.19 17.19
N LYS A 113 -18.53 5.05 17.33
CA LYS A 113 -19.27 5.32 18.57
C LYS A 113 -20.78 5.40 18.35
N GLY A 114 -21.55 5.12 19.40
CA GLY A 114 -23.01 5.21 19.40
C GLY A 114 -23.72 3.91 18.99
N PRO A 115 -25.05 3.95 18.80
CA PRO A 115 -25.84 2.80 18.37
C PRO A 115 -25.44 2.37 16.95
N ASP A 116 -25.49 1.06 16.71
CA ASP A 116 -25.18 0.47 15.40
C ASP A 116 -26.32 0.79 14.43
N ALA A 117 -26.06 1.74 13.53
CA ALA A 117 -27.01 2.27 12.57
C ALA A 117 -26.24 2.83 11.36
N PRO A 118 -26.90 3.01 10.21
CA PRO A 118 -26.31 3.68 9.06
C PRO A 118 -25.68 5.04 9.41
N THR A 119 -24.55 5.37 8.77
CA THR A 119 -23.97 6.71 8.84
C THR A 119 -24.75 7.69 7.96
N GLU A 120 -24.63 8.99 8.23
CA GLU A 120 -25.19 10.03 7.38
C GLU A 120 -24.67 9.91 5.95
N LYS A 121 -23.37 9.59 5.80
CA LYS A 121 -22.77 9.36 4.50
C LYS A 121 -23.41 8.19 3.75
N ALA A 122 -23.69 7.08 4.44
CA ALA A 122 -24.36 5.93 3.83
C ALA A 122 -25.78 6.25 3.36
N ILE A 123 -26.47 7.20 4.01
CA ILE A 123 -27.79 7.66 3.59
C ILE A 123 -27.68 8.59 2.38
N GLU A 124 -26.67 9.46 2.35
CA GLU A 124 -26.43 10.40 1.25
C GLU A 124 -26.14 9.67 -0.08
N ILE A 125 -25.38 8.59 -0.03
CA ILE A 125 -24.95 7.83 -1.22
C ILE A 125 -25.87 6.65 -1.56
N ASP A 126 -27.05 6.55 -0.95
CA ASP A 126 -28.03 5.49 -1.27
C ASP A 126 -28.48 5.60 -2.74
N GLY A 127 -28.15 4.58 -3.53
CA GLY A 127 -28.44 4.51 -4.96
C GLY A 127 -27.32 4.99 -5.88
N GLU A 128 -26.24 5.56 -5.33
CA GLU A 128 -25.10 6.10 -6.10
C GLU A 128 -24.11 5.01 -6.53
N ASP A 129 -23.39 5.28 -7.62
CA ASP A 129 -22.31 4.42 -8.10
C ASP A 129 -20.99 4.75 -7.38
N ILE A 130 -20.50 3.80 -6.57
CA ILE A 130 -19.31 4.01 -5.73
C ILE A 130 -18.19 3.05 -6.06
N PHE A 131 -16.96 3.47 -5.76
CA PHE A 131 -15.76 2.66 -5.72
C PHE A 131 -15.28 2.53 -4.28
N LEU A 132 -15.12 1.29 -3.83
CA LEU A 132 -14.75 0.95 -2.46
C LEU A 132 -13.68 -0.16 -2.43
N LYS A 133 -12.83 -0.13 -1.41
CA LYS A 133 -11.82 -1.18 -1.19
C LYS A 133 -12.00 -1.86 0.15
N GLY A 134 -11.92 -3.18 0.20
CA GLY A 134 -12.01 -3.94 1.45
C GLY A 134 -11.55 -5.38 1.31
N TYR A 135 -11.74 -6.18 2.34
CA TYR A 135 -11.38 -7.60 2.37
C TYR A 135 -12.63 -8.47 2.39
N ILE A 136 -12.54 -9.67 1.83
CA ILE A 136 -13.64 -10.64 1.90
C ILE A 136 -13.65 -11.25 3.31
N HIS A 137 -14.81 -11.24 3.97
CA HIS A 137 -15.00 -11.87 5.28
C HIS A 137 -14.93 -13.41 5.15
N PRO A 138 -14.19 -14.15 6.00
CA PRO A 138 -14.03 -15.61 5.92
C PRO A 138 -15.35 -16.39 5.97
N ALA A 139 -16.32 -15.92 6.76
CA ALA A 139 -17.69 -16.48 6.79
C ALA A 139 -18.44 -16.44 5.43
N SER A 140 -17.89 -15.79 4.39
CA SER A 140 -18.45 -15.86 3.04
C SER A 140 -18.21 -17.21 2.35
N GLY A 141 -17.34 -18.06 2.91
CA GLY A 141 -16.99 -19.37 2.38
C GLY A 141 -15.76 -19.37 1.47
N GLU A 142 -15.36 -20.58 1.05
CA GLU A 142 -14.25 -20.80 0.14
C GLU A 142 -14.76 -21.07 -1.31
N GLY A 143 -13.91 -20.85 -2.30
CA GLY A 143 -14.23 -21.12 -3.72
C GLY A 143 -14.65 -19.89 -4.53
N ALA A 144 -15.45 -20.11 -5.57
CA ALA A 144 -15.89 -19.06 -6.50
C ALA A 144 -17.17 -18.37 -5.98
N LEU A 145 -17.00 -17.19 -5.39
CA LEU A 145 -18.05 -16.42 -4.73
C LEU A 145 -18.66 -15.40 -5.70
N LYS A 146 -19.99 -15.39 -5.78
CA LYS A 146 -20.79 -14.30 -6.38
C LYS A 146 -21.35 -13.34 -5.34
N GLN A 147 -21.56 -13.82 -4.12
CA GLN A 147 -22.13 -13.05 -3.03
C GLN A 147 -21.30 -13.28 -1.78
N PHE A 148 -20.76 -12.20 -1.22
CA PHE A 148 -19.84 -12.26 -0.09
C PHE A 148 -19.94 -10.97 0.72
N ILE A 149 -19.28 -10.95 1.86
CA ILE A 149 -19.28 -9.78 2.75
C ILE A 149 -17.93 -9.12 2.71
N LEU A 150 -17.95 -7.82 2.54
CA LEU A 150 -16.78 -6.98 2.50
C LEU A 150 -16.62 -6.29 3.85
N VAL A 151 -15.40 -6.33 4.39
CA VAL A 151 -15.01 -5.70 5.66
C VAL A 151 -13.82 -4.75 5.45
N PRO A 152 -13.63 -3.75 6.32
CA PRO A 152 -12.53 -2.81 6.23
C PRO A 152 -11.16 -3.43 6.48
N ASP A 153 -11.08 -4.38 7.41
CA ASP A 153 -9.85 -4.99 7.88
C ASP A 153 -10.04 -6.46 8.24
N LEU A 154 -8.93 -7.20 8.22
CA LEU A 154 -8.90 -8.62 8.61
C LEU A 154 -8.68 -8.80 10.12
N GLY A 155 -8.32 -7.75 10.87
CA GLY A 155 -8.00 -7.83 12.29
C GLY A 155 -9.25 -8.12 13.13
N THR A 156 -10.27 -7.28 12.98
CA THR A 156 -11.51 -7.37 13.75
C THR A 156 -12.21 -8.71 13.52
N CYS A 157 -12.22 -9.19 12.28
CA CYS A 157 -12.95 -10.38 11.85
C CYS A 157 -12.15 -11.69 12.03
N CYS A 158 -10.87 -11.74 11.65
CA CYS A 158 -10.13 -13.00 11.64
C CYS A 158 -9.56 -13.41 13.01
N PHE A 159 -9.62 -12.54 14.01
CA PHE A 159 -9.11 -12.80 15.37
C PHE A 159 -10.21 -12.87 16.44
N GLY A 160 -11.42 -13.27 16.05
CA GLY A 160 -12.50 -13.63 16.98
C GLY A 160 -13.46 -12.50 17.37
N GLY A 161 -13.37 -11.33 16.73
CA GLY A 161 -14.38 -10.28 16.84
C GLY A 161 -15.42 -10.37 15.70
N GLN A 162 -16.65 -9.97 15.99
CA GLN A 162 -17.64 -9.71 14.95
C GLN A 162 -17.60 -8.21 14.61
N PRO A 163 -17.32 -7.82 13.36
CA PRO A 163 -17.41 -6.42 12.95
C PRO A 163 -18.82 -5.88 13.20
N ARG A 164 -18.94 -4.58 13.46
CA ARG A 164 -20.25 -3.93 13.56
C ARG A 164 -21.01 -4.05 12.24
N SER A 165 -22.34 -3.99 12.32
CA SER A 165 -23.21 -4.00 11.14
C SER A 165 -22.87 -2.86 10.18
N SER A 166 -22.55 -1.68 10.73
CA SER A 166 -22.04 -0.51 9.99
C SER A 166 -20.64 -0.68 9.38
N SER A 167 -19.93 -1.77 9.66
CA SER A 167 -18.62 -2.09 9.06
C SER A 167 -18.70 -3.25 8.06
N MET A 168 -19.91 -3.72 7.73
CA MET A 168 -20.13 -4.85 6.83
C MET A 168 -20.98 -4.43 5.64
N ILE A 169 -20.53 -4.83 4.45
CA ILE A 169 -21.26 -4.58 3.21
C ILE A 169 -21.49 -5.90 2.51
N GLU A 170 -22.74 -6.20 2.20
CA GLU A 170 -23.09 -7.33 1.36
C GLU A 170 -22.79 -7.02 -0.10
N VAL A 171 -21.82 -7.70 -0.69
CA VAL A 171 -21.48 -7.54 -2.10
C VAL A 171 -22.15 -8.62 -2.91
N THR A 172 -22.84 -8.23 -3.98
CA THR A 172 -23.34 -9.12 -5.03
C THR A 172 -22.66 -8.75 -6.34
N LEU A 173 -21.88 -9.66 -6.92
CA LEU A 173 -21.29 -9.48 -8.24
C LEU A 173 -22.37 -9.64 -9.32
N THR A 174 -22.43 -8.71 -10.25
CA THR A 174 -23.30 -8.80 -11.43
C THR A 174 -22.64 -9.59 -12.56
N GLY A 175 -23.46 -10.24 -13.40
CA GLY A 175 -22.99 -11.03 -14.54
C GLY A 175 -22.36 -12.38 -14.20
N THR A 176 -21.31 -12.75 -14.95
CA THR A 176 -20.61 -14.05 -14.86
C THR A 176 -19.36 -14.02 -13.98
N LYS A 177 -18.98 -12.85 -13.44
CA LYS A 177 -17.77 -12.69 -12.62
C LYS A 177 -17.93 -13.42 -11.27
N THR A 178 -16.83 -13.99 -10.79
CA THR A 178 -16.70 -14.61 -9.48
C THR A 178 -15.37 -14.24 -8.87
N VAL A 179 -15.29 -14.13 -7.55
CA VAL A 179 -14.04 -13.91 -6.83
C VAL A 179 -13.73 -15.08 -5.92
N ARG A 180 -12.46 -15.27 -5.59
CA ARG A 180 -12.06 -16.23 -4.57
C ARG A 180 -11.68 -15.48 -3.30
N TYR A 181 -12.04 -16.06 -2.16
CA TYR A 181 -11.57 -15.59 -0.87
C TYR A 181 -10.03 -15.57 -0.85
N GLY A 182 -9.46 -14.51 -0.26
CA GLY A 182 -8.04 -14.29 -0.17
C GLY A 182 -7.72 -13.19 0.85
N ARG A 183 -6.42 -13.04 1.18
CA ARG A 183 -5.93 -12.01 2.11
C ARG A 183 -5.63 -10.67 1.44
N THR A 184 -5.90 -10.55 0.14
CA THR A 184 -5.67 -9.33 -0.62
C THR A 184 -6.86 -8.39 -0.51
N LYS A 185 -6.58 -7.08 -0.56
CA LYS A 185 -7.61 -6.05 -0.54
C LYS A 185 -8.24 -5.94 -1.92
N MET A 186 -9.54 -6.22 -2.00
CA MET A 186 -10.31 -6.13 -3.23
C MET A 186 -10.67 -4.67 -3.54
N LYS A 187 -10.67 -4.31 -4.82
CA LYS A 187 -11.20 -3.06 -5.35
C LYS A 187 -12.52 -3.36 -6.07
N LEU A 188 -13.60 -2.75 -5.64
CA LEU A 188 -14.96 -2.99 -6.13
C LEU A 188 -15.57 -1.67 -6.58
N ALA A 189 -16.30 -1.69 -7.70
CA ALA A 189 -17.15 -0.58 -8.10
C ALA A 189 -18.54 -1.10 -8.46
N GLY A 190 -19.56 -0.33 -8.15
CA GLY A 190 -20.96 -0.66 -8.41
C GLY A 190 -21.93 0.23 -7.65
N GLN A 191 -23.22 -0.08 -7.79
CA GLN A 191 -24.29 0.66 -7.14
C GLN A 191 -24.40 0.30 -5.66
N PHE A 192 -24.34 1.31 -4.80
CA PHE A 192 -24.54 1.19 -3.36
C PHE A 192 -26.04 1.29 -3.01
N GLU A 193 -26.52 0.41 -2.15
CA GLU A 193 -27.91 0.37 -1.71
C GLU A 193 -27.97 0.19 -0.19
N LEU A 194 -28.81 0.99 0.47
CA LEU A 194 -29.15 0.81 1.86
C LEU A 194 -30.30 -0.20 1.98
N ASN A 195 -30.07 -1.27 2.72
CA ASN A 195 -31.07 -2.32 2.93
C ASN A 195 -32.20 -1.80 3.82
N LYS A 196 -33.36 -1.54 3.22
CA LYS A 196 -34.59 -1.12 3.91
C LYS A 196 -35.26 -2.25 4.71
N SER A 197 -34.89 -3.50 4.43
CA SER A 197 -35.35 -4.70 5.15
C SER A 197 -34.18 -5.34 5.90
N LEU A 198 -34.36 -5.68 7.18
CA LEU A 198 -33.37 -6.39 7.98
C LEU A 198 -33.03 -7.74 7.32
N ARG A 199 -31.81 -7.87 6.80
CA ARG A 199 -31.30 -9.12 6.25
C ARG A 199 -30.19 -9.64 7.14
N THR A 200 -30.36 -10.87 7.62
CA THR A 200 -29.33 -11.67 8.27
C THR A 200 -28.90 -12.78 7.32
N LYS A 201 -27.61 -13.07 7.28
CA LYS A 201 -27.06 -14.22 6.54
C LYS A 201 -26.91 -15.36 7.54
N LYS A 202 -27.12 -16.61 7.11
CA LYS A 202 -27.17 -17.81 7.98
C LYS A 202 -25.95 -18.03 8.90
N ASP A 203 -24.84 -17.31 8.67
CA ASP A 203 -23.58 -17.41 9.43
C ASP A 203 -23.13 -16.08 10.06
N ILE A 204 -23.97 -15.04 10.02
CA ILE A 204 -23.71 -13.72 10.62
C ILE A 204 -24.97 -13.22 11.33
N ASP A 205 -24.87 -13.12 12.65
CA ASP A 205 -25.97 -12.68 13.53
C ASP A 205 -26.28 -11.19 13.40
N ASN A 206 -25.41 -10.42 12.73
CA ASN A 206 -25.57 -8.98 12.56
C ASN A 206 -26.47 -8.62 11.37
N ILE A 207 -27.19 -7.52 11.53
CA ILE A 207 -28.01 -6.93 10.48
C ILE A 207 -27.09 -6.36 9.40
N LEU A 208 -27.31 -6.68 8.13
CA LEU A 208 -26.55 -6.07 7.03
C LEU A 208 -27.28 -4.81 6.54
N PHE A 209 -26.80 -3.64 6.95
CA PHE A 209 -27.38 -2.36 6.53
C PHE A 209 -27.07 -2.00 5.08
N TYR A 210 -25.94 -2.47 4.56
CA TYR A 210 -25.39 -2.00 3.29
C TYR A 210 -25.28 -3.12 2.28
N ARG A 211 -25.55 -2.79 1.02
CA ARG A 211 -25.39 -3.68 -0.11
C ARG A 211 -24.65 -2.96 -1.24
N LEU A 212 -23.80 -3.68 -1.94
CA LEU A 212 -23.12 -3.21 -3.15
C LEU A 212 -23.37 -4.19 -4.29
N ARG A 213 -23.96 -3.71 -5.38
CA ARG A 213 -24.10 -4.47 -6.62
C ARG A 213 -22.91 -4.15 -7.52
N ALA A 214 -21.84 -4.92 -7.34
CA ALA A 214 -20.58 -4.68 -8.01
C ALA A 214 -20.58 -5.24 -9.44
N ASP A 215 -20.35 -4.37 -10.41
CA ASP A 215 -20.14 -4.73 -11.82
C ASP A 215 -18.64 -4.67 -12.20
N TYR A 216 -17.85 -3.95 -11.40
CA TYR A 216 -16.39 -3.95 -11.47
C TYR A 216 -15.77 -4.61 -10.24
N VAL A 217 -14.78 -5.48 -10.48
CA VAL A 217 -13.98 -6.09 -9.43
C VAL A 217 -12.54 -6.32 -9.88
N LYS A 218 -11.58 -5.97 -9.03
CA LYS A 218 -10.15 -6.18 -9.25
C LYS A 218 -9.45 -6.55 -7.94
N GLN A 219 -8.47 -7.45 -8.02
CA GLN A 219 -7.59 -7.85 -6.92
C GLN A 219 -6.36 -6.95 -6.84
#